data_AF-A0A1I4DH88-F1
#
_entry.id   AF-A0A1I4DH88-F1
#
_cell.length_a   1.000
_cell.length_b   1.000
_cell.length_c   1.000
_cell.angle_alpha   90.00
_cell.angle_beta   90.00
_cell.angle_gamma   90.00
#
_symmetry.space_group_name_H-M   'P 1'
#
loop_
_entity.id
_entity.type
_entity.pdbx_description
1 polymer ?
#
loop_
_entity_poly.entity_id
_entity_poly.type
_entity_poly.pdbx_seq_one_letter_code
_entity_poly.pdbx_strand_id
1 'polypeptide(L)'
;MSNTAKDMLNSASDTAQKLAHDANDTMHRVGHDVSAEARRLRDRLSEGTEGLSEAARERVVAARHRAVEARRQASSAVSNGRDSAGDLFDRQPLVIGALAFAVGAAVAALLPKTRTEDSYLGARRDALMDEAERVYHEERARAERAIAAARSELETAAQEAAGSAKAALKDAASQAEDKVRKTVDDVADKAAKAADK
;
A
#
# COMPACT_ATOMS: atom_id res chain seq x y z
N MET A 1 11.00 49.99 -25.72
CA MET A 1 10.99 48.52 -25.60
C MET A 1 9.87 48.03 -24.67
N SER A 2 8.66 48.62 -24.71
CA SER A 2 7.58 48.38 -23.72
C SER A 2 6.43 47.49 -24.23
N ASN A 3 6.30 47.27 -25.54
CA ASN A 3 5.18 46.49 -26.10
C ASN A 3 5.39 44.97 -26.06
N THR A 4 6.62 44.49 -26.24
CA THR A 4 6.91 43.05 -26.33
C THR A 4 6.58 42.27 -25.06
N ALA A 5 6.72 42.90 -23.88
CA ALA A 5 6.37 42.27 -22.61
C ALA A 5 4.84 42.18 -22.39
N LYS A 6 4.07 43.16 -22.87
CA LYS A 6 2.60 43.17 -22.79
C LYS A 6 1.98 42.17 -23.75
N ASP A 7 2.55 42.02 -24.93
CA ASP A 7 2.07 41.08 -25.94
C ASP A 7 2.31 39.61 -25.51
N MET A 8 3.42 39.33 -24.82
CA MET A 8 3.66 38.01 -24.21
C MET A 8 2.70 37.71 -23.05
N LEU A 9 2.38 38.70 -22.21
CA LEU A 9 1.43 38.55 -21.11
C LEU A 9 -0.01 38.26 -21.60
N ASN A 10 -0.44 38.94 -22.65
CA ASN A 10 -1.78 38.74 -23.22
C ASN A 10 -1.90 37.38 -23.92
N SER A 11 -0.85 36.95 -24.63
CA SER A 11 -0.82 35.63 -25.30
C SER A 11 -0.82 34.47 -24.29
N ALA A 12 -0.17 34.65 -23.14
CA ALA A 12 -0.21 33.69 -22.04
C ALA A 12 -1.61 33.60 -21.39
N SER A 13 -2.30 34.73 -21.24
CA SER A 13 -3.66 34.78 -20.69
C SER A 13 -4.68 34.10 -21.62
N ASP A 14 -4.58 34.34 -22.93
CA ASP A 14 -5.47 33.71 -23.92
C ASP A 14 -5.26 32.19 -24.02
N THR A 15 -4.01 31.74 -23.86
CA THR A 15 -3.67 30.30 -23.83
C THR A 15 -4.19 29.65 -22.55
N ALA A 16 -4.10 30.33 -21.41
CA ALA A 16 -4.64 29.86 -20.14
C ALA A 16 -6.18 29.79 -20.15
N GLN A 17 -6.86 30.76 -20.76
CA GLN A 17 -8.33 30.75 -20.88
C GLN A 17 -8.84 29.64 -21.79
N LYS A 18 -8.13 29.31 -22.87
CA LYS A 18 -8.47 28.18 -23.75
C LYS A 18 -8.27 26.84 -23.05
N LEU A 19 -7.17 26.69 -22.32
CA LEU A 19 -6.89 25.50 -21.52
C LEU A 19 -7.93 25.30 -20.38
N ALA A 20 -8.41 26.39 -19.78
CA ALA A 20 -9.45 26.36 -18.76
C ALA A 20 -10.83 25.95 -19.31
N HIS A 21 -11.15 26.29 -20.56
CA HIS A 21 -12.40 25.88 -21.20
C HIS A 21 -12.40 24.40 -21.61
N ASP A 22 -11.29 23.89 -22.16
CA ASP A 22 -11.16 22.47 -22.54
C ASP A 22 -11.10 21.53 -21.32
N ALA A 23 -10.56 22.02 -20.20
CA ALA A 23 -10.58 21.33 -18.92
C ALA A 23 -12.00 21.19 -18.36
N ASN A 24 -12.85 22.21 -18.54
CA ASN A 24 -14.23 22.23 -18.03
C ASN A 24 -15.11 21.18 -18.72
N ASP A 25 -15.01 21.03 -20.05
CA ASP A 25 -15.83 20.07 -20.82
C ASP A 25 -15.38 18.61 -20.63
N THR A 26 -14.08 18.40 -20.39
CA THR A 26 -13.53 17.09 -20.02
C THR A 26 -13.92 16.71 -18.59
N MET A 27 -13.98 17.68 -17.67
CA MET A 27 -14.46 17.49 -16.29
C MET A 27 -15.93 17.05 -16.23
N HIS A 28 -16.80 17.56 -17.11
CA HIS A 28 -18.20 17.16 -17.14
C HIS A 28 -18.40 15.72 -17.65
N ARG A 29 -17.59 15.23 -18.61
CA ARG A 29 -17.69 13.84 -19.11
C ARG A 29 -17.04 12.81 -18.18
N VAL A 30 -15.84 13.09 -17.67
CA VAL A 30 -15.14 12.18 -16.74
C VAL A 30 -15.80 12.13 -15.36
N GLY A 31 -16.45 13.23 -14.94
CA GLY A 31 -17.16 13.30 -13.66
C GLY A 31 -18.36 12.35 -13.56
N HIS A 32 -19.07 12.07 -14.66
CA HIS A 32 -20.22 11.18 -14.65
C HIS A 32 -19.83 9.70 -14.50
N ASP A 33 -18.76 9.25 -15.15
CA ASP A 33 -18.30 7.86 -15.06
C ASP A 33 -17.64 7.56 -13.71
N VAL A 34 -16.81 8.48 -13.21
CA VAL A 34 -16.17 8.35 -11.89
C VAL A 34 -17.19 8.40 -10.77
N SER A 35 -18.21 9.27 -10.86
CA SER A 35 -19.26 9.34 -9.83
C SER A 35 -20.16 8.10 -9.83
N ALA A 36 -20.47 7.52 -10.99
CA ALA A 36 -21.21 6.27 -11.07
C ALA A 36 -20.43 5.10 -10.46
N GLU A 37 -19.12 5.02 -10.73
CA GLU A 37 -18.25 3.98 -10.17
C GLU A 37 -18.04 4.15 -8.66
N ALA A 38 -17.83 5.38 -8.19
CA ALA A 38 -17.70 5.70 -6.78
C ALA A 38 -18.98 5.42 -5.98
N ARG A 39 -20.15 5.67 -6.59
CA ARG A 39 -21.46 5.32 -6.01
C ARG A 39 -21.61 3.81 -5.90
N ARG A 40 -21.36 3.06 -6.98
CA ARG A 40 -21.38 1.59 -6.97
C ARG A 40 -20.45 0.98 -5.94
N LEU A 41 -19.24 1.54 -5.78
CA LEU A 41 -18.30 1.10 -4.76
C LEU A 41 -18.84 1.39 -3.35
N ARG A 42 -19.35 2.59 -3.12
CA ARG A 42 -19.93 2.98 -1.83
C ARG A 42 -21.15 2.13 -1.45
N ASP A 43 -22.00 1.80 -2.41
CA ASP A 43 -23.17 0.96 -2.21
C ASP A 43 -22.75 -0.44 -1.74
N ARG A 44 -21.78 -1.07 -2.43
CA ARG A 44 -21.20 -2.36 -1.99
C ARG A 44 -20.51 -2.28 -0.63
N LEU A 45 -19.83 -1.18 -0.34
CA LEU A 45 -19.18 -1.00 0.96
C LEU A 45 -20.21 -0.82 2.09
N SER A 46 -21.40 -0.29 1.77
CA SER A 46 -22.50 -0.05 2.72
C SER A 46 -23.47 -1.23 2.83
N GLU A 47 -23.43 -2.18 1.89
CA GLU A 47 -24.26 -3.38 1.90
C GLU A 47 -24.09 -4.19 3.20
N GLY A 48 -25.22 -4.55 3.82
CA GLY A 48 -25.27 -5.28 5.09
C GLY A 48 -25.03 -4.41 6.33
N THR A 49 -25.00 -3.08 6.19
CA THR A 49 -24.88 -2.12 7.31
C THR A 49 -26.15 -1.33 7.57
N GLU A 50 -27.26 -1.67 6.91
CA GLU A 50 -28.54 -0.95 6.92
C GLU A 50 -29.20 -0.94 8.32
N GLY A 51 -28.86 -1.92 9.16
CA GLY A 51 -29.32 -2.02 10.56
C GLY A 51 -28.42 -1.34 11.59
N LEU A 52 -27.30 -0.72 11.17
CA LEU A 52 -26.36 -0.03 12.05
C LEU A 52 -26.72 1.45 12.17
N SER A 53 -26.29 2.09 13.26
CA SER A 53 -26.35 3.55 13.34
C SER A 53 -25.45 4.19 12.28
N GLU A 54 -25.80 5.39 11.83
CA GLU A 54 -25.04 6.13 10.81
C GLU A 54 -23.54 6.21 11.12
N ALA A 55 -23.19 6.50 12.38
CA ALA A 55 -21.80 6.55 12.83
C ALA A 55 -21.08 5.18 12.80
N ALA A 56 -21.80 4.08 13.04
CA ALA A 56 -21.24 2.74 12.94
C ALA A 56 -21.07 2.30 11.48
N ARG A 57 -22.07 2.59 10.64
CA ARG A 57 -22.00 2.37 9.18
C ARG A 57 -20.81 3.13 8.57
N GLU A 58 -20.60 4.39 8.91
CA GLU A 58 -19.48 5.17 8.40
C GLU A 58 -18.11 4.57 8.77
N ARG A 59 -17.94 4.12 10.03
CA ARG A 59 -16.70 3.43 10.45
C ARG A 59 -16.46 2.15 9.68
N VAL A 60 -17.50 1.35 9.44
CA VAL A 60 -17.41 0.10 8.67
C VAL A 60 -17.04 0.40 7.22
N VAL A 61 -17.70 1.38 6.59
CA VAL A 61 -17.40 1.80 5.22
C VAL A 61 -15.95 2.30 5.11
N ALA A 62 -15.48 3.12 6.06
CA ALA A 62 -14.10 3.60 6.08
C ALA A 62 -13.08 2.47 6.27
N ALA A 63 -13.36 1.49 7.14
CA ALA A 63 -12.50 0.32 7.32
C ALA A 63 -12.45 -0.54 6.05
N ARG A 64 -13.61 -0.82 5.45
CA ARG A 64 -13.69 -1.60 4.19
C ARG A 64 -13.00 -0.86 3.04
N HIS A 65 -13.10 0.47 2.96
CA HIS A 65 -12.38 1.26 1.98
C HIS A 65 -10.86 1.11 2.11
N ARG A 66 -10.31 1.26 3.33
CA ARG A 66 -8.89 1.04 3.61
C ARG A 66 -8.45 -0.38 3.25
N ALA A 67 -9.27 -1.38 3.54
CA ALA A 67 -8.98 -2.76 3.17
C ALA A 67 -8.93 -2.98 1.65
N VAL A 68 -9.87 -2.38 0.89
CA VAL A 68 -9.85 -2.43 -0.59
C VAL A 68 -8.61 -1.75 -1.15
N GLU A 69 -8.21 -0.62 -0.58
CA GLU A 69 -7.03 0.12 -1.00
C GLU A 69 -5.73 -0.63 -0.69
N ALA A 70 -5.60 -1.19 0.52
CA ALA A 70 -4.50 -2.07 0.89
C ALA A 70 -4.42 -3.30 -0.03
N ARG A 71 -5.57 -3.91 -0.37
CA ARG A 71 -5.63 -5.03 -1.30
C ARG A 71 -5.16 -4.64 -2.71
N ARG A 72 -5.55 -3.47 -3.21
CA ARG A 72 -5.11 -2.98 -4.52
C ARG A 72 -3.60 -2.78 -4.54
N GLN A 73 -3.05 -2.13 -3.52
CA GLN A 73 -1.60 -1.92 -3.38
C GLN A 73 -0.85 -3.25 -3.32
N ALA A 74 -1.31 -4.18 -2.49
CA ALA A 74 -0.74 -5.52 -2.40
C ALA A 74 -0.83 -6.27 -3.74
N SER A 75 -1.96 -6.19 -4.44
CA SER A 75 -2.13 -6.82 -5.75
C SER A 75 -1.16 -6.26 -6.79
N SER A 76 -0.95 -4.94 -6.80
CA SER A 76 0.02 -4.29 -7.71
C SER A 76 1.45 -4.68 -7.39
N ALA A 77 1.82 -4.76 -6.11
CA ALA A 77 3.14 -5.22 -5.68
C ALA A 77 3.37 -6.69 -6.08
N VAL A 78 2.36 -7.54 -5.90
CA VAL A 78 2.42 -8.96 -6.30
C VAL A 78 2.53 -9.10 -7.82
N SER A 79 1.74 -8.36 -8.61
CA SER A 79 1.83 -8.44 -10.07
C SER A 79 3.19 -8.02 -10.59
N ASN A 80 3.81 -7.00 -9.99
CA ASN A 80 5.15 -6.54 -10.38
C ASN A 80 6.26 -7.49 -9.91
N GLY A 81 6.05 -8.23 -8.82
CA GLY A 81 7.01 -9.19 -8.29
C GLY A 81 6.98 -10.57 -8.95
N ARG A 82 5.92 -10.91 -9.69
CA ARG A 82 5.74 -12.24 -10.32
C ARG A 82 6.84 -12.58 -11.33
N ASP A 83 7.24 -11.61 -12.16
CA ASP A 83 8.25 -11.82 -13.19
C ASP A 83 9.64 -12.10 -12.57
N SER A 84 9.96 -11.46 -11.44
CA SER A 84 11.21 -11.68 -10.71
C SER A 84 11.18 -12.92 -9.80
N ALA A 85 10.00 -13.34 -9.33
CA ALA A 85 9.85 -14.50 -8.47
C ALA A 85 10.02 -15.83 -9.22
N GLY A 86 9.68 -15.87 -10.52
CA GLY A 86 9.82 -17.07 -11.35
C GLY A 86 11.28 -17.55 -11.46
N ASP A 87 12.20 -16.66 -11.84
CA ASP A 87 13.62 -17.01 -12.01
C ASP A 87 14.28 -17.44 -10.68
N LEU A 88 13.88 -16.82 -9.56
CA LEU A 88 14.40 -17.18 -8.24
C LEU A 88 13.81 -18.52 -7.73
N PHE A 89 12.58 -18.86 -8.10
CA PHE A 89 11.93 -20.12 -7.72
C PHE A 89 12.60 -21.32 -8.39
N ASP A 90 12.94 -21.18 -9.67
CA ASP A 90 13.61 -22.23 -10.43
C ASP A 90 15.04 -22.47 -9.94
N ARG A 91 15.72 -21.42 -9.45
CA ARG A 91 17.11 -21.50 -8.95
C ARG A 91 17.20 -21.93 -7.49
N GLN A 92 16.32 -21.42 -6.63
CA GLN A 92 16.44 -21.55 -5.17
C GLN A 92 15.07 -21.71 -4.49
N PRO A 93 14.37 -22.85 -4.70
CA PRO A 93 13.04 -23.07 -4.14
C PRO A 93 13.02 -23.04 -2.60
N LEU A 94 14.10 -23.48 -1.96
CA LEU A 94 14.23 -23.45 -0.49
C LEU A 94 14.30 -22.03 0.08
N VAL A 95 15.00 -21.12 -0.61
CA VAL A 95 15.15 -19.72 -0.16
C VAL A 95 13.80 -19.00 -0.27
N ILE A 96 13.08 -19.20 -1.38
CA ILE A 96 11.72 -18.66 -1.52
C ILE A 96 10.79 -19.25 -0.46
N GLY A 97 10.86 -20.56 -0.21
CA GLY A 97 10.08 -21.20 0.85
C GLY A 97 10.32 -20.57 2.23
N ALA A 98 11.59 -20.30 2.57
CA ALA A 98 11.96 -19.65 3.82
C ALA A 98 11.45 -18.20 3.91
N LEU A 99 11.57 -17.43 2.82
CA LEU A 99 11.05 -16.05 2.76
C LEU A 99 9.52 -16.01 2.87
N ALA A 100 8.82 -16.89 2.13
CA ALA A 100 7.37 -16.99 2.18
C ALA A 100 6.89 -17.38 3.59
N PHE A 101 7.56 -18.33 4.25
CA PHE A 101 7.29 -18.69 5.63
C PHE A 101 7.48 -17.50 6.58
N ALA A 102 8.60 -16.78 6.47
CA ALA A 102 8.88 -15.62 7.32
C ALA A 102 7.83 -14.51 7.16
N VAL A 103 7.41 -14.22 5.93
CA VAL A 103 6.31 -13.26 5.66
C VAL A 103 5.00 -13.75 6.26
N GLY A 104 4.66 -15.03 6.07
CA GLY A 104 3.45 -15.63 6.64
C GLY A 104 3.43 -15.56 8.17
N ALA A 105 4.55 -15.86 8.82
CA ALA A 105 4.70 -15.79 10.26
C ALA A 105 4.58 -14.34 10.79
N ALA A 106 5.17 -13.37 10.10
CA ALA A 106 5.05 -11.96 10.47
C ALA A 106 3.59 -11.48 10.40
N VAL A 107 2.87 -11.85 9.34
CA VAL A 107 1.44 -11.54 9.20
C VAL A 107 0.63 -12.23 10.30
N ALA A 108 0.93 -13.50 10.60
CA ALA A 108 0.26 -14.24 11.67
C ALA A 108 0.49 -13.61 13.04
N ALA A 109 1.69 -13.09 13.32
CA ALA A 109 2.02 -12.43 14.58
C ALA A 109 1.29 -11.10 14.80
N LEU A 110 0.82 -10.46 13.72
CA LEU A 110 0.02 -9.23 13.80
C LEU A 110 -1.47 -9.50 14.04
N LEU A 111 -1.94 -10.75 13.91
CA LEU A 111 -3.33 -11.10 14.18
C LEU A 111 -3.61 -11.05 15.69
N PRO A 112 -4.71 -10.43 16.13
CA PRO A 112 -5.07 -10.37 17.54
C PRO A 112 -5.47 -11.75 18.07
N LYS A 113 -4.91 -12.14 19.22
CA LYS A 113 -5.29 -13.35 19.92
C LYS A 113 -6.77 -13.34 20.30
N THR A 114 -7.46 -14.45 20.08
CA THR A 114 -8.88 -14.58 20.42
C THR A 114 -9.07 -15.20 21.80
N ARG A 115 -10.11 -14.80 22.54
CA ARG A 115 -10.38 -15.36 23.89
C ARG A 115 -10.66 -16.85 23.87
N THR A 116 -11.31 -17.33 22.81
CA THR A 116 -11.61 -18.75 22.62
C THR A 116 -10.31 -19.54 22.46
N GLU A 117 -9.42 -19.08 21.58
CA GLU A 117 -8.11 -19.71 21.38
C GLU A 117 -7.28 -19.76 22.67
N ASP A 118 -7.26 -18.66 23.43
CA ASP A 118 -6.52 -18.60 24.70
C ASP A 118 -7.07 -19.62 25.73
N SER A 119 -8.39 -19.81 25.77
CA SER A 119 -9.03 -20.75 26.71
C SER A 119 -8.79 -22.23 26.39
N TYR A 120 -8.69 -22.60 25.11
CA TYR A 120 -8.51 -24.01 24.69
C TYR A 120 -7.05 -24.35 24.41
N LEU A 121 -6.26 -23.38 23.97
CA LEU A 121 -4.89 -23.59 23.46
C LEU A 121 -3.84 -22.81 24.24
N GLY A 122 -4.19 -21.90 25.15
CA GLY A 122 -3.24 -21.04 25.88
C GLY A 122 -2.09 -21.82 26.51
N ALA A 123 -2.40 -22.81 27.35
CA ALA A 123 -1.39 -23.64 28.01
C ALA A 123 -0.52 -24.44 27.02
N ARG A 124 -1.10 -24.89 25.90
CA ARG A 124 -0.34 -25.62 24.87
C ARG A 124 0.54 -24.67 24.06
N ARG A 125 0.05 -23.47 23.77
CA ARG A 125 0.80 -22.41 23.10
C ARG A 125 1.96 -21.98 23.98
N ASP A 126 1.76 -21.76 25.27
CA ASP A 126 2.84 -21.39 26.19
C ASP A 126 3.91 -22.48 26.23
N ALA A 127 3.53 -23.76 26.39
CA ALA A 127 4.49 -24.87 26.34
C ALA A 127 5.25 -24.97 25.01
N LEU A 128 4.59 -24.70 23.88
CA LEU A 128 5.23 -24.67 22.57
C LEU A 128 6.17 -23.47 22.40
N MET A 129 5.85 -22.32 23.01
CA MET A 129 6.70 -21.13 22.98
C MET A 129 7.94 -21.32 23.85
N ASP A 130 7.79 -21.90 25.05
CA ASP A 130 8.91 -22.22 25.93
C ASP A 130 9.88 -23.21 25.24
N GLU A 131 9.31 -24.23 24.57
CA GLU A 131 10.10 -25.18 23.80
C GLU A 131 10.79 -24.53 22.59
N ALA A 132 10.09 -23.65 21.87
CA ALA A 132 10.67 -22.91 20.76
C ALA A 132 11.81 -21.98 21.22
N GLU A 133 11.67 -21.32 22.37
CA GLU A 133 12.70 -20.47 22.96
C GLU A 133 13.93 -21.28 23.35
N ARG A 134 13.74 -22.46 23.97
CA ARG A 134 14.83 -23.40 24.27
C ARG A 134 15.59 -23.81 23.02
N VAL A 135 14.88 -24.31 22.01
CA VAL A 135 15.49 -24.73 20.73
C VAL A 135 16.17 -23.56 20.03
N TYR A 136 15.57 -22.38 20.05
CA TYR A 136 16.16 -21.17 19.48
C TYR A 136 17.51 -20.84 20.14
N HIS A 137 17.58 -20.85 21.47
CA HIS A 137 18.83 -20.58 22.17
C HIS A 137 19.92 -21.63 21.89
N GLU A 138 19.55 -22.91 21.82
CA GLU A 138 20.46 -24.00 21.48
C GLU A 138 21.04 -23.87 20.07
N GLU A 139 20.17 -23.57 19.09
CA GLU A 139 20.57 -23.50 17.69
C GLU A 139 21.20 -22.15 17.31
N ARG A 140 20.86 -21.05 17.99
CA ARG A 140 21.44 -19.73 17.74
C ARG A 140 22.97 -19.75 17.80
N ALA A 141 23.54 -20.40 18.82
CA ALA A 141 24.99 -20.46 18.98
C ALA A 141 25.68 -21.27 17.87
N ARG A 142 24.98 -22.20 17.23
CA ARG A 142 25.46 -22.97 16.07
C ARG A 142 25.31 -22.15 14.78
N ALA A 143 24.19 -21.47 14.64
CA ALA A 143 23.90 -20.57 13.52
C ALA A 143 24.89 -19.40 13.46
N GLU A 144 25.21 -18.75 14.58
CA GLU A 144 26.19 -17.65 14.64
C GLU A 144 27.57 -18.08 14.11
N ARG A 145 27.99 -19.31 14.41
CA ARG A 145 29.26 -19.89 13.90
C ARG A 145 29.20 -20.18 12.41
N ALA A 146 28.10 -20.74 11.92
CA ALA A 146 27.92 -21.03 10.50
C ALA A 146 27.82 -19.74 9.66
N ILE A 147 27.11 -18.72 10.16
CA ILE A 147 26.94 -17.42 9.50
C ILE A 147 28.27 -16.66 9.47
N ALA A 148 29.05 -16.70 10.55
CA ALA A 148 30.38 -16.07 10.56
C ALA A 148 31.30 -16.64 9.46
N ALA A 149 31.18 -17.94 9.15
CA ALA A 149 31.93 -18.59 8.08
C ALA A 149 31.43 -18.25 6.66
N ALA A 150 30.14 -17.91 6.50
CA ALA A 150 29.51 -17.60 5.21
C ALA A 150 29.27 -16.09 4.97
N ARG A 151 29.79 -15.22 5.84
CA ARG A 151 29.41 -13.81 5.97
C ARG A 151 29.66 -12.99 4.70
N SER A 152 30.75 -13.25 3.99
CA SER A 152 31.16 -12.47 2.80
C SER A 152 30.26 -12.71 1.58
N GLU A 153 29.72 -13.92 1.41
CA GLU A 153 28.78 -14.22 0.33
C GLU A 153 27.35 -13.77 0.68
N LEU A 154 26.98 -13.88 1.96
CA LEU A 154 25.66 -13.48 2.44
C LEU A 154 25.46 -11.97 2.48
N GLU A 155 26.48 -11.17 2.85
CA GLU A 155 26.35 -9.71 2.91
C GLU A 155 25.99 -9.11 1.55
N THR A 156 26.62 -9.58 0.47
CA THR A 156 26.36 -9.08 -0.89
C THR A 156 24.93 -9.42 -1.35
N ALA A 157 24.52 -10.68 -1.22
CA ALA A 157 23.18 -11.12 -1.60
C ALA A 157 22.08 -10.45 -0.74
N ALA A 158 22.35 -10.25 0.56
CA ALA A 158 21.43 -9.59 1.47
C ALA A 158 21.30 -8.08 1.17
N GLN A 159 22.39 -7.40 0.82
CA GLN A 159 22.37 -5.99 0.44
C GLN A 159 21.60 -5.76 -0.85
N GLU A 160 21.77 -6.63 -1.85
CA GLU A 160 21.01 -6.57 -3.10
C GLU A 160 19.51 -6.78 -2.85
N ALA A 161 19.14 -7.84 -2.13
CA ALA A 161 17.74 -8.12 -1.80
C ALA A 161 17.09 -7.00 -0.96
N ALA A 162 17.81 -6.47 0.03
CA ALA A 162 17.36 -5.35 0.85
C ALA A 162 17.23 -4.05 0.04
N GLY A 163 18.14 -3.81 -0.91
CA GLY A 163 18.10 -2.69 -1.84
C GLY A 163 16.85 -2.74 -2.72
N SER A 164 16.56 -3.89 -3.31
CA SER A 164 15.36 -4.10 -4.15
C SER A 164 14.06 -3.93 -3.36
N ALA A 165 13.99 -4.49 -2.15
CA ALA A 165 12.83 -4.35 -1.27
C ALA A 165 12.61 -2.89 -0.84
N LYS A 166 13.69 -2.17 -0.50
CA LYS A 166 13.64 -0.77 -0.09
C LYS A 166 13.25 0.15 -1.24
N ALA A 167 13.72 -0.12 -2.45
CA ALA A 167 13.33 0.62 -3.65
C ALA A 167 11.84 0.39 -3.97
N ALA A 168 11.37 -0.85 -3.94
CA ALA A 168 9.95 -1.18 -4.14
C ALA A 168 9.04 -0.52 -3.10
N LEU A 169 9.46 -0.49 -1.82
CA LEU A 169 8.73 0.23 -0.77
C LEU A 169 8.71 1.75 -1.02
N LYS A 170 9.84 2.33 -1.41
CA LYS A 170 9.97 3.77 -1.66
C LYS A 170 9.12 4.21 -2.85
N ASP A 171 9.07 3.41 -3.91
CA ASP A 171 8.24 3.68 -5.10
C ASP A 171 6.74 3.54 -4.80
N ALA A 172 6.35 2.58 -3.95
CA ALA A 172 4.97 2.48 -3.48
C ALA A 172 4.58 3.69 -2.60
N ALA A 173 5.50 4.13 -1.73
CA ALA A 173 5.29 5.29 -0.86
C ALA A 173 5.22 6.61 -1.64
N SER A 174 6.11 6.83 -2.61
CA SER A 174 6.12 8.03 -3.46
C SER A 174 4.89 8.10 -4.37
N GLN A 175 4.44 6.97 -4.93
CA GLN A 175 3.19 6.93 -5.71
C GLN A 175 1.95 7.23 -4.87
N ALA A 176 1.94 6.81 -3.59
CA ALA A 176 0.89 7.17 -2.65
C ALA A 176 0.93 8.67 -2.32
N GLU A 177 2.12 9.22 -2.05
CA GLU A 177 2.31 10.64 -1.73
C GLU A 177 1.97 11.56 -2.91
N ASP A 178 2.32 11.18 -4.14
CA ASP A 178 2.02 11.94 -5.36
C ASP A 178 0.53 11.88 -5.73
N LYS A 179 -0.13 10.74 -5.53
CA LYS A 179 -1.59 10.65 -5.69
C LYS A 179 -2.32 11.46 -4.63
N VAL A 180 -1.85 11.47 -3.40
CA VAL A 180 -2.42 12.27 -2.31
C VAL A 180 -2.22 13.75 -2.58
N ARG A 181 -1.00 14.20 -2.96
CA ARG A 181 -0.75 15.60 -3.32
C ARG A 181 -1.60 16.07 -4.50
N LYS A 182 -1.63 15.32 -5.61
CA LYS A 182 -2.48 15.67 -6.77
C LYS A 182 -3.96 15.76 -6.41
N THR A 183 -4.45 14.85 -5.58
CA THR A 183 -5.86 14.88 -5.15
C THR A 183 -6.13 16.04 -4.18
N VAL A 184 -5.16 16.40 -3.31
CA VAL A 184 -5.27 17.53 -2.38
C VAL A 184 -5.21 18.86 -3.12
N ASP A 185 -4.32 19.02 -4.11
CA ASP A 185 -4.23 20.22 -4.94
C ASP A 185 -5.51 20.39 -5.79
N ASP A 186 -6.01 19.30 -6.39
CA ASP A 186 -7.27 19.31 -7.16
C ASP A 186 -8.50 19.63 -6.28
N VAL A 187 -8.48 19.27 -4.99
CA VAL A 187 -9.57 19.54 -4.04
C VAL A 187 -9.45 20.94 -3.43
N ALA A 188 -8.23 21.40 -3.11
CA ALA A 188 -7.97 22.73 -2.60
C ALA A 188 -8.30 23.81 -3.65
N ASP A 189 -7.93 23.59 -4.92
CA ASP A 189 -8.29 24.48 -6.03
C ASP A 189 -9.80 24.49 -6.31
N LYS A 190 -10.49 23.36 -6.09
CA LYS A 190 -11.96 23.29 -6.21
C LYS A 190 -12.70 23.91 -5.01
N ALA A 191 -12.15 23.82 -3.81
CA ALA A 191 -12.73 24.41 -2.60
C ALA A 191 -12.55 25.94 -2.56
N ALA A 192 -11.38 26.45 -2.98
CA ALA A 192 -11.12 27.88 -3.10
C ALA A 192 -12.05 28.55 -4.12
N LYS A 193 -12.37 27.86 -5.22
CA LYS A 193 -13.31 28.33 -6.24
C LYS A 193 -14.79 28.24 -5.83
N ALA A 194 -15.13 27.47 -4.80
CA ALA A 194 -16.49 27.32 -4.30
C ALA A 194 -16.81 28.26 -3.13
N ALA A 195 -15.79 28.80 -2.45
CA ALA A 195 -15.95 29.74 -1.33
C ALA A 195 -16.12 31.21 -1.75
N ASP A 196 -15.89 31.51 -3.04
CA ASP A 196 -16.00 32.87 -3.61
C ASP A 196 -17.33 33.10 -4.36
N LYS A 197 -18.34 32.29 -4.05
CA LYS A 197 -19.70 32.36 -4.61
C LYS A 197 -20.73 32.29 -3.50
#